data_AF-A0A167QV35-F1
#
_entry.id   AF-A0A167QV35-F1
#
_cell.length_a   1.000
_cell.length_b   1.000
_cell.length_c   1.000
_cell.angle_alpha   90.00
_cell.angle_beta   90.00
_cell.angle_gamma   90.00
#
_symmetry.space_group_name_H-M   'P 1'
#
loop_
_entity.id
_entity.type
_entity.pdbx_description
1 polymer ?
#
loop_
_entity_poly.entity_id
_entity_poly.type
_entity_poly.pdbx_seq_one_letter_code
_entity_poly.pdbx_strand_id
1 'polypeptide(L)'
;NLPRSEWYKKENVVLIGLMPGPKEAKTSEINHYLHSLVAELNQLYGSVVMPTVQCPSGALVCAALLLVACDIPAAHKTCRFTSHSSTCACNKCNQQFSCLPDSNAVDYSGFVPCTDAKNRRDAELWRMASSDAQRKRLERENDVRWSELHDLVYFNLVECTVIDPIHNLYL
;
A
#
# COMPACT_ATOMS: atom_id res chain seq x y z
N ASN A 1 4.19 -0.87 -20.95
CA ASN A 1 3.09 -1.84 -20.73
C ASN A 1 3.27 -3.02 -21.65
N LEU A 2 3.59 -4.18 -21.08
CA LEU A 2 3.72 -5.44 -21.82
C LEU A 2 2.31 -5.98 -22.20
N PRO A 3 2.19 -6.83 -23.23
CA PRO A 3 0.93 -7.52 -23.50
C PRO A 3 0.62 -8.56 -22.41
N ARG A 4 -0.67 -8.92 -22.25
CA ARG A 4 -1.15 -9.82 -21.18
C ARG A 4 -0.46 -11.19 -21.18
N SER A 5 -0.06 -11.70 -22.34
CA SER A 5 0.68 -12.97 -22.49
C SER A 5 2.08 -12.93 -21.87
N GLU A 6 2.60 -11.74 -21.60
CA GLU A 6 3.96 -11.53 -21.12
C GLU A 6 4.01 -11.22 -19.61
N TRP A 7 2.90 -10.74 -19.01
CA TRP A 7 2.89 -10.22 -17.64
C TRP A 7 3.42 -11.21 -16.59
N TYR A 8 3.04 -12.48 -16.71
CA TYR A 8 3.37 -13.51 -15.72
C TYR A 8 4.51 -14.43 -16.17
N LYS A 9 5.23 -14.05 -17.24
CA LYS A 9 6.44 -14.78 -17.60
C LYS A 9 7.53 -14.54 -16.56
N LYS A 10 8.34 -15.57 -16.29
CA LYS A 10 9.34 -15.55 -15.20
C LYS A 10 10.33 -14.39 -15.37
N GLU A 11 10.68 -14.05 -16.60
CA GLU A 11 11.56 -12.94 -16.96
C GLU A 11 10.98 -11.55 -16.63
N ASN A 12 9.66 -11.43 -16.42
CA ASN A 12 8.98 -10.18 -16.10
C ASN A 12 8.51 -10.10 -14.63
N VAL A 13 8.78 -11.14 -13.84
CA VAL A 13 8.43 -11.22 -12.42
C VAL A 13 9.70 -11.23 -11.59
N VAL A 14 9.87 -10.22 -10.74
CA VAL A 14 11.01 -10.11 -9.83
C VAL A 14 10.53 -10.35 -8.40
N LEU A 15 11.11 -11.35 -7.73
CA LEU A 15 10.87 -11.58 -6.31
C LEU A 15 11.74 -10.60 -5.50
N ILE A 16 11.09 -9.63 -4.86
CA ILE A 16 11.77 -8.60 -4.07
C ILE A 16 11.98 -9.02 -2.61
N GLY A 17 11.11 -9.88 -2.07
CA GLY A 17 11.21 -10.28 -0.67
C GLY A 17 10.35 -11.50 -0.36
N LEU A 18 10.76 -12.22 0.68
CA LEU A 18 10.05 -13.38 1.21
C LEU A 18 9.82 -13.16 2.71
N MET A 19 8.56 -13.13 3.12
CA MET A 19 8.20 -13.11 4.53
C MET A 19 8.13 -14.56 5.05
N PRO A 20 8.91 -14.93 6.08
CA PRO A 20 8.94 -16.29 6.58
C PRO A 20 7.62 -16.66 7.27
N GLY A 21 7.10 -17.86 6.98
CA GLY A 21 6.00 -18.48 7.73
C GLY A 21 6.46 -19.07 9.07
N PRO A 22 5.57 -19.72 9.86
CA PRO A 22 4.20 -20.13 9.52
C PRO A 22 3.12 -19.12 9.93
N LYS A 23 3.47 -18.10 10.72
CA LYS A 23 2.54 -17.05 11.15
C LYS A 23 2.59 -15.89 10.17
N GLU A 24 1.44 -15.28 9.96
CA GLU A 24 1.38 -14.06 9.17
C GLU A 24 2.23 -12.96 9.81
N ALA A 25 2.98 -12.23 8.98
CA ALA A 25 3.82 -11.13 9.44
C ALA A 25 2.96 -10.08 10.15
N LYS A 26 3.44 -9.60 11.30
CA LYS A 26 2.76 -8.52 12.00
C LYS A 26 2.80 -7.28 11.13
N THR A 27 1.77 -6.44 11.23
CA THR A 27 1.71 -5.19 10.49
C THR A 27 3.02 -4.41 10.65
N SER A 28 3.55 -4.25 11.87
CA SER A 28 4.82 -3.58 12.15
C SER A 28 6.02 -4.10 11.33
N GLU A 29 6.09 -5.42 11.09
CA GLU A 29 7.22 -6.08 10.43
C GLU A 29 7.25 -5.81 8.92
N ILE A 30 6.08 -5.60 8.29
CA ILE A 30 5.97 -5.37 6.85
C ILE A 30 6.78 -4.14 6.41
N ASN A 31 6.87 -3.08 7.22
CA ASN A 31 7.69 -1.92 6.87
C ASN A 31 9.18 -2.29 6.76
N HIS A 32 9.68 -3.21 7.59
CA HIS A 32 11.09 -3.62 7.49
C HIS A 32 11.40 -4.26 6.14
N TYR A 33 10.45 -5.02 5.58
CA TYR A 33 10.60 -5.60 4.25
C TYR A 33 10.45 -4.56 3.13
N LEU A 34 9.55 -3.60 3.30
CA LEU A 34 9.33 -2.56 2.29
C LEU A 34 10.44 -1.51 2.26
N HIS A 35 11.16 -1.31 3.36
CA HIS A 35 12.17 -0.25 3.49
C HIS A 35 13.23 -0.33 2.39
N SER A 36 13.83 -1.50 2.18
CA SER A 36 14.84 -1.71 1.14
C SER A 36 14.28 -1.49 -0.27
N LEU A 37 13.08 -2.01 -0.55
CA LEU A 37 12.41 -1.81 -1.83
C LEU A 37 12.15 -0.32 -2.11
N VAL A 38 11.63 0.41 -1.13
CA VAL A 38 11.33 1.84 -1.27
C VAL A 38 12.60 2.66 -1.47
N ALA A 39 13.68 2.34 -0.75
CA ALA A 39 14.97 3.00 -0.93
C ALA A 39 15.51 2.82 -2.37
N GLU A 40 15.46 1.59 -2.91
CA GLU A 40 15.89 1.31 -4.28
C GLU A 40 14.98 1.97 -5.32
N LEU A 41 13.66 1.96 -5.12
CA LEU A 41 12.70 2.63 -6.00
C LEU A 41 12.91 4.15 -6.04
N ASN A 42 13.25 4.77 -4.92
CA ASN A 42 13.56 6.20 -4.89
C ASN A 42 14.84 6.54 -5.66
N GLN A 43 15.87 5.68 -5.60
CA GLN A 43 17.07 5.82 -6.45
C GLN A 43 16.73 5.65 -7.93
N LEU A 44 15.98 4.59 -8.27
CA LEU A 44 15.56 4.30 -9.63
C LEU A 44 14.66 5.40 -10.21
N TYR A 45 13.80 6.03 -9.41
CA TYR A 45 12.96 7.13 -9.86
C TYR A 45 13.80 8.36 -10.26
N GLY A 46 14.92 8.59 -9.55
CA GLY A 46 15.91 9.61 -9.88
C GLY A 46 16.83 9.27 -11.05
N SER A 47 16.65 8.09 -11.67
CA SER A 47 17.51 7.46 -12.68
C SER A 47 18.89 7.01 -12.17
N VAL A 48 19.30 5.83 -12.60
CA VAL A 48 20.61 5.25 -12.28
C VAL A 48 21.29 4.77 -13.55
N VAL A 49 22.62 4.87 -13.61
CA VAL A 49 23.40 4.33 -14.72
C VAL A 49 23.78 2.89 -14.39
N MET A 50 23.29 1.94 -15.19
CA MET A 50 23.52 0.51 -14.98
C MET A 50 24.10 -0.15 -16.23
N PRO A 51 25.24 -0.84 -16.15
CA PRO A 51 25.77 -1.63 -17.25
C PRO A 51 24.78 -2.71 -17.68
N THR A 52 24.61 -2.86 -18.99
CA THR A 52 23.80 -3.94 -19.57
C THR A 52 24.62 -4.68 -20.63
N VAL A 53 24.17 -5.88 -21.03
CA VAL A 53 24.84 -6.64 -22.10
C VAL A 53 24.96 -5.84 -23.39
N GLN A 54 23.94 -5.04 -23.72
CA GLN A 54 23.91 -4.20 -24.93
C GLN A 54 24.62 -2.85 -24.74
N CYS A 55 24.77 -2.37 -23.51
CA CYS A 55 25.46 -1.13 -23.18
C CYS A 55 26.40 -1.31 -21.97
N PRO A 56 27.64 -1.83 -22.18
CA PRO A 56 28.60 -2.05 -21.10
C PRO A 56 29.03 -0.77 -20.39
N SER A 57 28.99 0.38 -21.08
CA SER A 57 29.26 1.71 -20.50
C SER A 57 28.15 2.22 -19.59
N GLY A 58 27.03 1.52 -19.50
CA GLY A 58 25.88 1.91 -18.69
C GLY A 58 24.73 2.48 -19.53
N ALA A 59 23.52 2.01 -19.25
CA ALA A 59 22.28 2.62 -19.70
C ALA A 59 21.66 3.40 -18.54
N LEU A 60 21.00 4.51 -18.85
CA LEU A 60 20.16 5.21 -17.88
C LEU A 60 18.89 4.39 -17.67
N VAL A 61 18.66 3.93 -16.44
CA VAL A 61 17.52 3.10 -16.06
C VAL A 61 16.68 3.88 -15.06
N CYS A 62 15.38 3.93 -15.32
CA CYS A 62 14.38 4.46 -14.39
C CYS A 62 13.34 3.40 -14.08
N ALA A 63 12.86 3.38 -12.84
CA ALA A 63 11.73 2.54 -12.44
C ALA A 63 10.82 3.31 -11.48
N ALA A 64 9.54 2.96 -11.51
CA ALA A 64 8.53 3.51 -10.62
C ALA A 64 7.53 2.41 -10.26
N LEU A 65 7.09 2.40 -9.01
CA LEU A 65 5.96 1.58 -8.59
C LEU A 65 4.67 2.21 -9.12
N LEU A 66 3.88 1.44 -9.88
CA LEU A 66 2.61 1.95 -10.43
C LEU A 66 1.41 1.64 -9.54
N LEU A 67 1.32 0.41 -9.04
CA LEU A 67 0.18 -0.10 -8.28
C LEU A 67 0.63 -1.09 -7.22
N VAL A 68 -0.09 -1.14 -6.11
CA VAL A 68 -0.11 -2.28 -5.19
C VAL A 68 -1.40 -3.05 -5.45
N ALA A 69 -1.29 -4.25 -6.00
CA ALA A 69 -2.41 -5.11 -6.34
C ALA A 69 -2.36 -6.39 -5.50
N CYS A 70 -3.36 -6.58 -4.63
CA CYS A 70 -3.49 -7.75 -3.77
C CYS A 70 -4.91 -7.84 -3.20
N ASP A 71 -5.23 -8.91 -2.47
CA ASP A 71 -6.52 -9.00 -1.76
C ASP A 71 -6.67 -7.90 -0.69
N ILE A 72 -7.90 -7.70 -0.19
CA ILE A 72 -8.20 -6.63 0.78
C ILE A 72 -7.29 -6.71 2.04
N PRO A 73 -7.15 -7.88 2.70
CA PRO A 73 -6.28 -7.99 3.87
C PRO A 73 -4.82 -7.61 3.59
N ALA A 74 -4.23 -8.11 2.50
CA ALA A 74 -2.85 -7.82 2.15
C ALA A 74 -2.68 -6.35 1.73
N ALA A 75 -3.63 -5.79 0.97
CA ALA A 75 -3.62 -4.39 0.55
C ALA A 75 -3.60 -3.46 1.75
N HIS A 76 -4.48 -3.69 2.72
CA HIS A 76 -4.57 -2.87 3.92
C HIS A 76 -3.35 -3.02 4.82
N LYS A 77 -2.72 -4.21 4.87
CA LYS A 77 -1.49 -4.43 5.64
C LYS A 77 -0.27 -3.75 4.98
N THR A 78 -0.09 -3.93 3.68
CA THR A 78 1.01 -3.35 2.90
C THR A 78 0.92 -1.82 2.84
N CYS A 79 -0.28 -1.30 2.58
CA CYS A 79 -0.54 0.13 2.45
C CYS A 79 -0.90 0.79 3.78
N ARG A 80 -0.97 -0.01 4.86
CA ARG A 80 -1.16 0.42 6.25
C ARG A 80 -2.49 1.10 6.56
N PHE A 81 -3.54 0.78 5.81
CA PHE A 81 -4.93 1.07 6.15
C PHE A 81 -5.41 0.22 7.33
N THR A 82 -6.53 0.58 7.99
CA THR A 82 -7.06 -0.27 9.07
C THR A 82 -7.79 -1.50 8.51
N SER A 83 -8.16 -2.44 9.39
CA SER A 83 -8.77 -3.70 8.98
C SER A 83 -10.12 -3.48 8.28
N HIS A 84 -10.53 -4.40 7.42
CA HIS A 84 -11.88 -4.44 6.84
C HIS A 84 -13.01 -4.47 7.90
N SER A 85 -12.69 -4.89 9.13
CA SER A 85 -13.60 -4.89 10.28
C SER A 85 -13.65 -3.56 11.05
N SER A 86 -12.92 -2.54 10.59
CA SER A 86 -12.95 -1.19 11.12
C SER A 86 -14.22 -0.47 10.70
N THR A 87 -14.63 0.55 11.47
CA THR A 87 -15.66 1.50 11.03
C THR A 87 -15.21 2.30 9.81
N CYS A 88 -13.90 2.34 9.51
CA CYS A 88 -13.35 2.89 8.27
C CYS A 88 -12.86 1.74 7.37
N ALA A 89 -13.78 1.05 6.68
CA ALA A 89 -13.41 -0.15 5.92
C ALA A 89 -12.86 0.14 4.52
N CYS A 90 -12.93 1.37 4.03
CA CYS A 90 -12.61 1.71 2.64
C CYS A 90 -11.45 2.72 2.56
N ASN A 91 -10.32 2.26 2.02
CA ASN A 91 -9.11 3.05 1.81
C ASN A 91 -9.26 4.20 0.79
N LYS A 92 -10.37 4.24 0.04
CA LYS A 92 -10.69 5.28 -0.93
C LYS A 92 -11.52 6.42 -0.35
N CYS A 93 -12.06 6.26 0.86
CA CYS A 93 -12.98 7.22 1.45
C CYS A 93 -12.55 7.65 2.86
N ASN A 94 -13.00 8.83 3.27
CA ASN A 94 -12.82 9.35 4.63
C ASN A 94 -14.04 9.09 5.53
N GLN A 95 -14.95 8.23 5.10
CA GLN A 95 -16.22 8.02 5.79
C GLN A 95 -16.09 6.89 6.82
N GLN A 96 -16.61 7.15 8.02
CA GLN A 96 -16.90 6.10 9.00
C GLN A 96 -18.27 5.50 8.68
N PHE A 97 -18.27 4.21 8.37
CA PHE A 97 -19.47 3.42 8.14
C PHE A 97 -19.88 2.75 9.45
N SER A 98 -20.75 3.43 10.20
CA SER A 98 -21.37 2.90 11.42
C SER A 98 -22.58 2.04 11.09
N CYS A 99 -22.97 1.18 12.04
CA CYS A 99 -24.26 0.49 11.96
C CYS A 99 -25.42 1.49 11.99
N LEU A 100 -26.49 1.19 11.25
CA LEU A 100 -27.75 1.91 11.31
C LEU A 100 -28.35 1.82 12.73
N PRO A 101 -29.11 2.84 13.17
CA PRO A 101 -29.88 2.74 14.40
C PRO A 101 -30.77 1.49 14.39
N ASP A 102 -30.77 0.75 15.49
CA ASP A 102 -31.60 -0.45 15.69
C ASP A 102 -31.34 -1.61 14.70
N SER A 103 -30.18 -1.63 14.03
CA SER A 103 -29.79 -2.70 13.11
C SER A 103 -28.29 -3.00 13.18
N ASN A 104 -27.92 -4.23 12.82
CA ASN A 104 -26.51 -4.61 12.58
C ASN A 104 -26.07 -4.29 11.14
N ALA A 105 -26.95 -3.74 10.31
CA ALA A 105 -26.61 -3.33 8.95
C ALA A 105 -25.74 -2.07 8.99
N VAL A 106 -24.65 -2.10 8.24
CA VAL A 106 -23.74 -0.95 8.06
C VAL A 106 -24.36 0.04 7.07
N ASP A 107 -24.36 1.33 7.42
CA ASP A 107 -24.73 2.38 6.48
C ASP A 107 -23.55 2.69 5.56
N TYR A 108 -23.65 2.29 4.29
CA TYR A 108 -22.65 2.57 3.27
C TYR A 108 -22.91 3.87 2.49
N SER A 109 -23.81 4.73 2.94
CA SER A 109 -24.03 6.03 2.32
C SER A 109 -22.93 7.04 2.68
N GLY A 110 -22.93 8.21 2.02
CA GLY A 110 -22.06 9.32 2.42
C GLY A 110 -20.59 9.19 2.02
N PHE A 111 -20.28 8.53 0.90
CA PHE A 111 -18.91 8.41 0.41
C PHE A 111 -18.26 9.78 0.18
N VAL A 112 -17.24 10.09 0.99
CA VAL A 112 -16.37 11.25 0.80
C VAL A 112 -15.01 10.75 0.33
N PRO A 113 -14.54 11.12 -0.87
CA PRO A 113 -13.24 10.68 -1.37
C PRO A 113 -12.09 11.05 -0.42
N CYS A 114 -11.16 10.12 -0.21
CA CYS A 114 -9.90 10.40 0.46
C CYS A 114 -8.92 11.04 -0.53
N THR A 115 -8.10 11.97 -0.05
CA THR A 115 -7.06 12.63 -0.85
C THR A 115 -5.70 12.17 -0.38
N ASP A 116 -4.75 12.05 -1.32
CA ASP A 116 -3.34 11.72 -1.01
C ASP A 116 -2.75 12.66 0.04
N ALA A 117 -3.00 13.97 -0.09
CA ALA A 117 -2.51 14.97 0.84
C ALA A 117 -3.03 14.76 2.28
N LYS A 118 -4.29 14.35 2.45
CA LYS A 118 -4.83 14.01 3.78
C LYS A 118 -4.24 12.72 4.30
N ASN A 119 -4.22 11.67 3.48
CA ASN A 119 -3.68 10.36 3.83
C ASN A 119 -2.21 10.48 4.33
N ARG A 120 -1.36 11.17 3.58
CA ARG A 120 0.04 11.43 3.95
C ARG A 120 0.17 12.21 5.25
N ARG A 121 -0.63 13.27 5.43
CA ARG A 121 -0.63 14.06 6.66
C ARG A 121 -0.98 13.20 7.87
N ASP A 122 -2.03 12.40 7.76
CA ASP A 122 -2.53 11.59 8.86
C ASP A 122 -1.57 10.43 9.18
N ALA A 123 -0.95 9.83 8.16
CA ALA A 123 0.09 8.82 8.31
C ALA A 123 1.34 9.39 9.02
N GLU A 124 1.74 10.62 8.68
CA GLU A 124 2.88 11.28 9.33
C GLU A 124 2.56 11.65 10.78
N LEU A 125 1.34 12.14 11.07
CA LEU A 125 0.87 12.35 12.44
C LEU A 125 0.93 11.05 13.26
N TRP A 126 0.56 9.92 12.65
CA TRP A 126 0.69 8.60 13.28
C TRP A 126 2.16 8.21 13.52
N ARG A 127 3.05 8.48 12.55
CA ARG A 127 4.50 8.21 12.66
C ARG A 127 5.12 8.98 13.82
N MET A 128 4.81 10.26 13.92
CA MET A 128 5.33 11.19 14.93
C MET A 128 4.70 11.03 16.31
N ALA A 129 3.63 10.25 16.45
CA ALA A 129 2.97 10.02 17.73
C ALA A 129 3.92 9.37 18.75
N SER A 130 3.95 9.91 19.98
CA SER A 130 4.90 9.54 21.02
C SER A 130 4.48 8.32 21.85
N SER A 131 3.24 7.85 21.69
CA SER A 131 2.71 6.71 22.44
C SER A 131 1.81 5.81 21.59
N ASP A 132 1.78 4.53 21.92
CA ASP A 132 0.89 3.56 21.28
C ASP A 132 -0.59 3.90 21.51
N ALA A 133 -0.92 4.53 22.63
CA ALA A 133 -2.27 5.02 22.91
C ALA A 133 -2.69 6.11 21.90
N GLN A 134 -1.78 7.05 21.61
CA GLN A 134 -2.00 8.09 20.62
C GLN A 134 -2.10 7.51 19.20
N ARG A 135 -1.22 6.56 18.84
CA ARG A 135 -1.28 5.84 17.57
C ARG A 135 -2.62 5.14 17.37
N LYS A 136 -3.10 4.39 18.37
CA LYS A 136 -4.42 3.73 18.34
C LYS A 136 -5.59 4.72 18.22
N ARG A 137 -5.46 5.92 18.78
CA ARG A 137 -6.47 6.98 18.61
C ARG A 137 -6.48 7.48 17.16
N LEU A 138 -5.32 7.86 16.63
CA LEU A 138 -5.17 8.34 15.26
C LEU A 138 -5.60 7.31 14.22
N GLU A 139 -5.32 6.03 14.45
CA GLU A 139 -5.80 4.93 13.60
C GLU A 139 -7.32 4.89 13.50
N ARG A 140 -8.02 5.06 14.62
CA ARG A 140 -9.49 5.06 14.65
C ARG A 140 -10.09 6.30 14.00
N GLU A 141 -9.42 7.43 14.12
CA GLU A 141 -9.87 8.73 13.59
C GLU A 141 -9.60 8.86 12.09
N ASN A 142 -8.44 8.40 11.61
CA ASN A 142 -7.95 8.70 10.27
C ASN A 142 -7.76 7.50 9.35
N ASP A 143 -7.96 6.27 9.85
CA ASP A 143 -7.89 5.04 9.05
C ASP A 143 -6.52 4.76 8.38
N VAL A 144 -5.43 5.31 8.91
CA VAL A 144 -4.11 5.12 8.31
C VAL A 144 -3.01 5.04 9.35
N ARG A 145 -2.01 4.21 9.06
CA ARG A 145 -0.71 4.17 9.73
C ARG A 145 0.38 4.48 8.71
N TRP A 146 1.57 4.81 9.20
CA TRP A 146 2.72 5.00 8.34
C TRP A 146 3.16 3.69 7.64
N SER A 147 3.19 3.73 6.32
CA SER A 147 3.85 2.73 5.43
C SER A 147 5.11 3.32 4.86
N GLU A 148 6.17 2.53 4.66
CA GLU A 148 7.34 2.96 3.90
C GLU A 148 6.97 3.46 2.49
N LEU A 149 5.87 2.95 1.92
CA LEU A 149 5.38 3.42 0.61
C LEU A 149 5.00 4.92 0.60
N HIS A 150 4.76 5.55 1.76
CA HIS A 150 4.57 7.00 1.83
C HIS A 150 5.85 7.77 1.48
N ASP A 151 7.04 7.19 1.62
CA ASP A 151 8.30 7.84 1.22
C ASP A 151 8.48 7.90 -0.31
N LEU A 152 7.63 7.21 -1.09
CA LEU A 152 7.59 7.36 -2.54
C LEU A 152 6.78 8.63 -2.90
N VAL A 153 7.48 9.73 -3.19
CA VAL A 153 6.86 11.05 -3.46
C VAL A 153 5.92 11.07 -4.66
N TYR A 154 6.10 10.14 -5.61
CA TYR A 154 5.27 10.02 -6.81
C TYR A 154 4.07 9.08 -6.64
N PHE A 155 3.96 8.36 -5.51
CA PHE A 155 3.02 7.26 -5.34
C PHE A 155 1.83 7.67 -4.48
N ASN A 156 0.63 7.65 -5.05
CA ASN A 156 -0.59 7.95 -4.30
C ASN A 156 -1.16 6.66 -3.70
N LEU A 157 -0.97 6.42 -2.39
CA LEU A 157 -1.46 5.20 -1.73
C LEU A 157 -2.98 5.07 -1.77
N VAL A 158 -3.70 6.19 -1.76
CA VAL A 158 -5.16 6.16 -1.85
C VAL A 158 -5.57 5.64 -3.21
N GLU A 159 -4.98 6.09 -4.31
CA GLU A 159 -5.38 5.71 -5.67
C GLU A 159 -4.72 4.41 -6.17
N CYS A 160 -3.43 4.24 -5.92
CA CYS A 160 -2.61 3.17 -6.45
C CYS A 160 -2.72 1.85 -5.69
N THR A 161 -3.42 1.80 -4.56
CA THR A 161 -3.81 0.53 -3.92
C THR A 161 -5.07 0.00 -4.59
N VAL A 162 -4.93 -1.09 -5.34
CA VAL A 162 -6.02 -1.74 -6.08
C VAL A 162 -6.31 -3.09 -5.45
N ILE A 163 -7.59 -3.35 -5.20
CA ILE A 163 -8.01 -4.68 -4.74
C ILE A 163 -8.01 -5.60 -5.94
N ASP A 164 -7.16 -6.62 -5.89
CA ASP A 164 -7.09 -7.64 -6.91
C ASP A 164 -8.24 -8.63 -6.72
N PRO A 165 -9.21 -8.69 -7.65
CA PRO A 165 -10.32 -9.61 -7.58
C PRO A 165 -9.94 -11.04 -7.97
N ILE A 166 -8.66 -11.38 -8.17
CA ILE A 166 -8.22 -12.75 -8.54
C ILE A 166 -8.86 -13.82 -7.64
N HIS A 167 -9.04 -13.56 -6.35
CA HIS A 167 -9.69 -14.51 -5.43
C HIS A 167 -11.23 -14.53 -5.52
N ASN A 168 -11.85 -13.53 -6.14
CA ASN A 168 -13.30 -13.39 -6.27
C ASN A 168 -13.85 -13.74 -7.66
N LEU A 169 -13.01 -13.80 -8.70
CA LEU A 169 -13.43 -14.04 -10.09
C LEU A 169 -13.26 -15.49 -10.56
N TYR A 170 -12.53 -16.33 -9.83
CA TYR A 170 -12.25 -17.73 -10.18
C TYR A 170 -12.51 -18.72 -9.02
N LEU A 171 -13.55 -18.48 -8.21
CA LEU A 171 -14.13 -19.48 -7.32
C LEU A 171 -15.26 -20.23 -8.01
#